data_AF-A0A0A6P1H6-F1
#
_entry.id   AF-A0A0A6P1H6-F1
#
_cell.length_a   1.000
_cell.length_b   1.000
_cell.length_c   1.000
_cell.angle_alpha   90.00
_cell.angle_beta   90.00
_cell.angle_gamma   90.00
#
_symmetry.space_group_name_H-M   'P 1'
#
loop_
_entity.id
_entity.type
_entity.pdbx_description
1 polymer ?
#
loop_
_entity_poly.entity_id
_entity_poly.type
_entity_poly.pdbx_seq_one_letter_code
_entity_poly.pdbx_strand_id
1 'polypeptide(L)'
;MNHYAGKFAEHILAVAFRSRKRFALSKFFQNVLDTSPLNLQKVKERVLIQREDGKAMEIDIVAESACGRVVLVEVKKTQTPIGLTLVEDFQEKVEVYQSHFPEAMVLPAYFSWGGFVDKARDFCVDHGIGMAQEILEW
;
A
#
# COMPACT_ATOMS: atom_id res chain seq x y z
N MET A 1 19.41 11.95 -9.33
CA MET A 1 19.09 10.50 -9.40
C MET A 1 17.56 10.40 -9.48
N ASN A 2 17.04 9.63 -10.44
CA ASN A 2 15.91 10.02 -11.30
C ASN A 2 14.52 10.05 -10.63
N HIS A 3 13.85 11.21 -10.65
CA HIS A 3 12.40 11.39 -10.43
C HIS A 3 11.55 10.38 -11.23
N TYR A 4 12.06 9.96 -12.40
CA TYR A 4 11.43 8.99 -13.27
C TYR A 4 11.38 7.56 -12.69
N ALA A 5 12.40 7.12 -11.94
CA ALA A 5 12.39 5.80 -11.28
C ALA A 5 11.36 5.76 -10.12
N GLY A 6 11.18 6.91 -9.45
CA GLY A 6 10.18 7.16 -8.42
C GLY A 6 8.73 7.12 -8.93
N LYS A 7 8.45 7.58 -10.15
CA LYS A 7 7.13 7.35 -10.75
C LYS A 7 6.96 5.92 -11.25
N PHE A 8 8.05 5.28 -11.69
CA PHE A 8 7.98 3.99 -12.38
C PHE A 8 7.44 2.85 -11.51
N ALA A 9 7.92 2.64 -10.28
CA ALA A 9 7.40 1.52 -9.45
C ALA A 9 5.96 1.69 -8.93
N GLU A 10 5.53 2.91 -8.55
CA GLU A 10 4.12 3.18 -8.19
C GLU A 10 3.24 2.91 -9.40
N HIS A 11 3.65 3.44 -10.55
CA HIS A 11 2.97 3.27 -11.81
C HIS A 11 2.92 1.80 -12.26
N ILE A 12 4.03 1.06 -12.16
CA ILE A 12 4.08 -0.39 -12.49
C ILE A 12 3.10 -1.15 -11.62
N LEU A 13 3.13 -0.93 -10.30
CA LEU A 13 2.23 -1.63 -9.39
C LEU A 13 0.77 -1.28 -9.68
N ALA A 14 0.47 0.00 -9.95
CA ALA A 14 -0.85 0.44 -10.33
C ALA A 14 -1.29 -0.16 -11.68
N VAL A 15 -0.39 -0.28 -12.66
CA VAL A 15 -0.65 -0.96 -13.94
C VAL A 15 -0.93 -2.45 -13.75
N ALA A 16 -0.14 -3.14 -12.91
CA ALA A 16 -0.38 -4.54 -12.58
C ALA A 16 -1.75 -4.74 -11.90
N PHE A 17 -2.13 -3.83 -11.01
CA PHE A 17 -3.45 -3.84 -10.38
C PHE A 17 -4.58 -3.61 -11.39
N ARG A 18 -4.40 -2.73 -12.38
CA ARG A 18 -5.39 -2.45 -13.44
C ARG A 18 -5.51 -3.58 -14.46
N SER A 19 -4.41 -4.28 -14.77
CA SER A 19 -4.40 -5.32 -15.81
C SER A 19 -5.03 -6.63 -15.35
N ARG A 20 -5.11 -6.87 -14.04
CA ARG A 20 -5.52 -8.15 -13.45
C ARG A 20 -6.96 -8.12 -12.96
N LYS A 21 -7.85 -8.83 -13.67
CA LYS A 21 -9.29 -8.91 -13.33
C LYS A 21 -9.59 -9.57 -11.99
N ARG A 22 -8.80 -10.57 -11.57
CA ARG A 22 -9.03 -11.29 -10.31
C ARG A 22 -7.74 -11.87 -9.76
N PHE A 23 -7.31 -11.42 -8.59
CA PHE A 23 -6.08 -11.91 -7.95
C PHE A 23 -6.13 -11.76 -6.43
N ALA A 24 -5.38 -12.59 -5.69
CA ALA A 24 -5.22 -12.42 -4.25
C ALA A 24 -4.08 -11.41 -3.98
N LEU A 25 -4.28 -10.48 -3.05
CA LEU A 25 -3.25 -9.49 -2.69
C LEU A 25 -1.98 -10.15 -2.14
N SER A 26 -2.13 -11.32 -1.51
CA SER A 26 -1.02 -12.16 -1.03
C SER A 26 -0.04 -12.64 -2.11
N LYS A 27 -0.40 -12.53 -3.40
CA LYS A 27 0.52 -12.78 -4.52
C LYS A 27 1.56 -11.66 -4.70
N PHE A 28 1.24 -10.46 -4.24
CA PHE A 28 2.11 -9.29 -4.33
C PHE A 28 2.80 -9.01 -2.99
N PHE A 29 2.09 -9.20 -1.89
CA PHE A 29 2.54 -8.83 -0.55
C PHE A 29 2.49 -10.03 0.40
N GLN A 30 3.59 -10.28 1.07
CA GLN A 30 3.67 -11.26 2.15
C GLN A 30 2.86 -10.79 3.37
N ASN A 31 2.45 -11.72 4.22
CA ASN A 31 1.71 -11.47 5.46
C ASN A 31 0.32 -10.85 5.30
N VAL A 32 -0.23 -10.84 4.09
CA VAL A 32 -1.65 -10.54 3.87
C VAL A 32 -2.50 -11.74 4.31
N LEU A 33 -3.28 -11.56 5.37
CA LEU A 33 -4.16 -12.61 5.92
C LEU A 33 -5.36 -12.91 5.01
N ASP A 34 -5.94 -11.88 4.39
CA ASP A 34 -7.01 -12.06 3.42
C ASP A 34 -6.46 -12.54 2.08
N THR A 35 -6.55 -13.84 1.86
CA THR A 35 -6.11 -14.51 0.62
C THR A 35 -7.23 -14.58 -0.43
N SER A 36 -8.41 -14.01 -0.15
CA SER A 36 -9.56 -14.06 -1.04
C SER A 36 -9.32 -13.16 -2.26
N PRO A 37 -9.64 -13.60 -3.49
CA PRO A 37 -9.38 -12.78 -4.66
C PRO A 37 -10.11 -11.44 -4.63
N LEU A 38 -9.40 -10.39 -5.04
CA LEU A 38 -9.90 -9.04 -5.31
C LEU A 38 -10.20 -8.89 -6.80
N ASN A 39 -11.17 -8.03 -7.11
CA ASN A 39 -11.45 -7.57 -8.47
C ASN A 39 -11.40 -6.05 -8.43
N LEU A 40 -10.21 -5.49 -8.65
CA LEU A 40 -9.97 -4.05 -8.55
C LEU A 40 -10.62 -3.32 -9.73
N GLN A 41 -11.45 -2.31 -9.44
CA GLN A 41 -12.21 -1.56 -10.43
C GLN A 41 -11.73 -0.12 -10.59
N LYS A 42 -11.26 0.49 -9.50
CA LYS A 42 -10.71 1.85 -9.52
C LYS A 42 -9.34 1.84 -8.88
N VAL A 43 -8.32 2.20 -9.64
CA VAL A 43 -6.93 2.29 -9.17
C VAL A 43 -6.44 3.71 -9.41
N LYS A 44 -6.22 4.46 -8.33
CA LYS A 44 -5.72 5.84 -8.35
C LYS A 44 -4.31 5.86 -7.77
N GLU A 45 -3.45 6.66 -8.38
CA GLU A 45 -2.11 6.94 -7.88
C GLU A 45 -2.11 8.32 -7.21
N ARG A 46 -1.24 8.51 -6.20
CA ARG A 46 -0.98 9.80 -5.54
C ARG A 46 -2.26 10.46 -4.98
N VAL A 47 -3.01 9.71 -4.19
CA VAL A 47 -4.27 10.17 -3.61
C VAL A 47 -4.00 11.05 -2.41
N LEU A 48 -4.41 12.31 -2.49
CA LEU A 48 -4.34 13.24 -1.37
C LEU A 48 -5.51 13.00 -0.41
N ILE A 49 -5.19 12.90 0.88
CA ILE A 49 -6.15 12.88 1.99
C ILE A 49 -5.77 13.99 2.98
N GLN A 50 -6.71 14.39 3.84
CA GLN A 50 -6.48 15.49 4.77
C GLN A 50 -6.84 15.06 6.19
N ARG A 51 -5.89 15.12 7.12
CA ARG A 51 -6.16 14.85 8.54
C ARG A 51 -7.07 15.95 9.12
N GLU A 52 -7.72 15.67 10.25
CA GLU A 52 -8.67 16.61 10.90
C GLU A 52 -8.08 17.99 11.19
N ASP A 53 -6.77 18.07 11.47
CA ASP A 53 -6.05 19.32 11.71
C ASP A 53 -5.70 20.10 10.43
N GLY A 54 -6.14 19.61 9.27
CA GLY A 54 -5.91 20.19 7.97
C GLY A 54 -4.61 19.77 7.29
N LYS A 55 -3.76 18.94 7.92
CA LYS A 55 -2.52 18.42 7.32
C LYS A 55 -2.84 17.55 6.10
N ALA A 56 -2.31 17.93 4.94
CA ALA A 56 -2.38 17.09 3.74
C ALA A 56 -1.41 15.89 3.84
N MET A 57 -1.90 14.72 3.44
CA MET A 57 -1.13 13.48 3.35
C MET A 57 -1.37 12.86 1.96
N GLU A 58 -0.44 12.05 1.48
CA GLU A 58 -0.54 11.34 0.19
C GLU A 58 -0.46 9.83 0.44
N ILE A 59 -1.40 9.08 -0.14
CA ILE A 59 -1.30 7.61 -0.29
C ILE A 59 -0.87 7.33 -1.73
N ASP A 60 0.20 6.56 -1.90
CA ASP A 60 0.78 6.35 -3.23
C ASP A 60 -0.18 5.63 -4.18
N ILE A 61 -0.92 4.63 -3.70
CA ILE A 61 -1.95 3.93 -4.48
C ILE A 61 -3.19 3.66 -3.62
N VAL A 62 -4.37 3.97 -4.16
CA VAL A 62 -5.67 3.54 -3.62
C VAL A 62 -6.38 2.71 -4.68
N ALA A 63 -6.71 1.46 -4.34
CA ALA A 63 -7.39 0.55 -5.24
C ALA A 63 -8.67 -0.04 -4.64
N GLU A 64 -9.82 0.32 -5.21
CA GLU A 64 -11.13 -0.17 -4.78
C GLU A 64 -11.50 -1.46 -5.51
N SER A 65 -11.87 -2.49 -4.76
CA SER A 65 -12.37 -3.76 -5.24
C SER A 65 -13.89 -3.74 -5.39
N ALA A 66 -14.43 -4.51 -6.33
CA ALA A 66 -15.86 -4.67 -6.59
C ALA A 66 -16.70 -5.08 -5.35
N CYS A 67 -16.04 -5.64 -4.34
CA CYS A 67 -16.65 -6.15 -3.11
C CYS A 67 -16.50 -5.19 -1.91
N GLY A 68 -16.13 -3.92 -2.14
CA GLY A 68 -16.01 -2.90 -1.10
C GLY A 68 -14.67 -2.88 -0.34
N ARG A 69 -13.81 -3.88 -0.54
CA ARG A 69 -12.43 -3.87 -0.03
C ARG A 69 -11.59 -2.80 -0.74
N VAL A 70 -10.74 -2.09 -0.01
CA VAL A 70 -9.86 -1.04 -0.53
C VAL A 70 -8.42 -1.36 -0.19
N VAL A 71 -7.56 -1.49 -1.19
CA VAL A 71 -6.12 -1.65 -0.99
C VAL A 71 -5.47 -0.27 -0.94
N LEU A 72 -4.76 0.02 0.16
CA LEU A 72 -3.94 1.21 0.30
C LEU A 72 -2.48 0.79 0.24
N VAL A 73 -1.67 1.43 -0.61
CA VAL A 73 -0.26 1.08 -0.77
C VAL A 73 0.65 2.29 -0.57
N GLU A 74 1.71 2.11 0.21
CA GLU A 74 2.90 2.97 0.24
C GLU A 74 4.07 2.28 -0.48
N VAL A 75 4.86 3.05 -1.21
CA VAL A 75 5.99 2.58 -2.02
C VAL A 75 7.26 3.32 -1.63
N LYS A 76 8.26 2.58 -1.13
CA LYS A 76 9.63 3.07 -0.90
C LYS A 76 10.62 2.30 -1.75
N LYS A 77 11.56 3.03 -2.35
CA LYS A 77 12.51 2.51 -3.35
C LYS A 77 13.96 2.67 -2.93
N THR A 78 14.18 3.22 -1.74
CA THR A 78 15.51 3.31 -1.15
C THR A 78 16.05 1.91 -0.92
N GLN A 79 17.34 1.70 -1.18
CA GLN A 79 18.02 0.46 -0.79
C GLN A 79 18.20 0.37 0.72
N THR A 80 18.08 1.49 1.44
CA THR A 80 18.04 1.51 2.89
C THR A 80 16.78 0.82 3.39
N PRO A 81 16.88 -0.17 4.30
CA PRO A 81 15.73 -0.78 4.93
C PRO A 81 14.85 0.25 5.65
N ILE A 82 13.54 0.03 5.60
CA ILE A 82 12.55 0.92 6.20
C ILE A 82 12.56 0.73 7.71
N GLY A 83 12.67 1.86 8.42
CA GLY A 83 12.59 1.95 9.87
C GLY A 83 11.16 2.08 10.38
N LEU A 84 10.99 1.95 11.70
CA LEU A 84 9.69 1.94 12.38
C LEU A 84 8.84 3.20 12.08
N THR A 85 9.42 4.39 12.17
CA THR A 85 8.70 5.66 11.95
C THR A 85 8.02 5.75 10.59
N LEU A 86 8.62 5.18 9.55
CA LEU A 86 8.05 5.23 8.20
C LEU A 86 6.85 4.28 8.00
N VAL A 87 6.76 3.21 8.77
CA VAL A 87 5.59 2.31 8.75
C VAL A 87 4.51 2.81 9.71
N GLU A 88 4.88 3.48 10.81
CA GLU A 88 3.96 4.23 11.67
C GLU A 88 3.29 5.38 10.92
N ASP A 89 4.06 6.17 10.16
CA ASP A 89 3.52 7.24 9.31
C ASP A 89 2.52 6.71 8.28
N PHE A 90 2.75 5.50 7.76
CA PHE A 90 1.81 4.86 6.83
C PHE A 90 0.56 4.36 7.55
N GLN A 91 0.70 3.78 8.73
CA GLN A 91 -0.44 3.38 9.55
C GLN A 91 -1.33 4.58 9.90
N GLU A 92 -0.75 5.74 10.18
CA GLU A 92 -1.51 6.99 10.36
C GLU A 92 -2.33 7.33 9.10
N LYS A 93 -1.76 7.19 7.90
CA LYS A 93 -2.51 7.42 6.64
C LYS A 93 -3.68 6.44 6.48
N VAL A 94 -3.50 5.19 6.89
CA VAL A 94 -4.55 4.16 6.88
C VAL A 94 -5.70 4.59 7.79
N GLU A 95 -5.38 5.00 9.02
CA GLU A 95 -6.37 5.47 10.00
C GLU A 95 -7.13 6.72 9.51
N VAL A 96 -6.42 7.70 8.94
CA VAL A 96 -7.03 8.89 8.33
C VAL A 96 -7.88 8.54 7.11
N TYR A 97 -7.50 7.54 6.32
CA TYR A 97 -8.36 7.08 5.23
C TYR A 97 -9.64 6.44 5.78
N GLN A 98 -9.51 5.57 6.79
CA GLN A 98 -10.63 4.88 7.41
C GLN A 98 -11.59 5.83 8.13
N SER A 99 -11.11 6.92 8.73
CA SER A 99 -11.99 7.92 9.35
C SER A 99 -12.88 8.64 8.33
N HIS A 100 -12.38 8.89 7.12
CA HIS A 100 -13.18 9.46 6.03
C HIS A 100 -14.12 8.45 5.36
N PHE A 101 -13.73 7.17 5.34
CA PHE A 101 -14.45 6.10 4.67
C PHE A 101 -14.69 4.93 5.64
N PRO A 102 -15.56 5.09 6.66
CA PRO A 102 -15.72 4.10 7.74
C PRO A 102 -16.26 2.75 7.25
N GLU A 103 -16.97 2.72 6.12
CA GLU A 103 -17.49 1.49 5.51
C GLU A 103 -16.44 0.72 4.68
N ALA A 104 -15.26 1.31 4.44
CA ALA A 104 -14.22 0.69 3.62
C ALA A 104 -13.49 -0.42 4.40
N MET A 105 -13.48 -1.62 3.84
CA MET A 105 -12.64 -2.72 4.36
C MET A 105 -11.22 -2.55 3.83
N VAL A 106 -10.37 -1.88 4.60
CA VAL A 106 -9.01 -1.53 4.18
C VAL A 106 -8.06 -2.73 4.28
N LEU A 107 -7.28 -2.94 3.22
CA LEU A 107 -6.15 -3.87 3.14
C LEU A 107 -4.87 -3.06 2.94
N PRO A 108 -4.12 -2.75 4.00
CA PRO A 108 -2.90 -1.95 3.89
C PRO A 108 -1.73 -2.78 3.37
N ALA A 109 -0.91 -2.19 2.51
CA ALA A 109 0.26 -2.83 1.93
C ALA A 109 1.43 -1.85 1.78
N TYR A 110 2.66 -2.34 1.91
CA TYR A 110 3.88 -1.57 1.88
C TYR A 110 4.92 -2.24 1.00
N PHE A 111 5.36 -1.55 -0.04
CA PHE A 111 6.48 -1.98 -0.87
C PHE A 111 7.76 -1.27 -0.44
N SER A 112 8.83 -2.02 -0.18
CA SER A 112 10.16 -1.48 0.13
C SER A 112 11.26 -2.24 -0.59
N TRP A 113 11.97 -1.61 -1.53
CA TRP A 113 13.11 -2.25 -2.20
C TRP A 113 14.24 -2.61 -1.22
N GLY A 114 14.56 -1.73 -0.26
CA GLY A 114 15.58 -1.97 0.75
C GLY A 114 15.17 -2.96 1.85
N GLY A 115 13.92 -3.46 1.80
CA GLY A 115 13.37 -4.29 2.87
C GLY A 115 13.00 -3.48 4.12
N PHE A 116 12.92 -4.19 5.24
CA PHE A 116 12.43 -3.67 6.52
C PHE A 116 13.38 -4.10 7.64
N VAL A 117 13.72 -3.17 8.54
CA VAL A 117 14.35 -3.54 9.82
C VAL A 117 13.37 -4.35 10.66
N ASP A 118 13.86 -5.17 11.59
CA ASP A 118 13.01 -6.14 12.31
C ASP A 118 11.84 -5.47 13.03
N LYS A 119 12.08 -4.35 13.75
CA LYS A 119 10.99 -3.61 14.42
C LYS A 119 9.91 -3.11 13.45
N ALA A 120 10.27 -2.70 12.24
CA ALA A 120 9.30 -2.27 11.24
C ALA A 120 8.52 -3.47 10.67
N ARG A 121 9.19 -4.61 10.50
CA ARG A 121 8.54 -5.86 10.07
C ARG A 121 7.53 -6.33 11.11
N ASP A 122 7.92 -6.35 12.39
CA ASP A 122 7.05 -6.75 13.50
C ASP A 122 5.83 -5.82 13.57
N PHE A 123 6.05 -4.50 13.49
CA PHE A 123 4.97 -3.52 13.44
C PHE A 123 4.01 -3.76 12.27
N CYS A 124 4.51 -4.04 11.07
CA CYS A 124 3.67 -4.36 9.92
C CYS A 124 2.85 -5.63 10.15
N VAL A 125 3.41 -6.68 10.76
CA VAL A 125 2.67 -7.91 11.07
C VAL A 125 1.57 -7.62 12.09
N ASP A 126 1.87 -6.91 13.17
CA ASP A 126 0.93 -6.59 14.24
C ASP A 126 -0.26 -5.75 13.76
N HIS A 127 -0.06 -4.91 12.74
CA HIS A 127 -1.09 -4.05 12.14
C HIS A 127 -1.69 -4.64 10.84
N GLY A 128 -1.34 -5.87 10.46
CA GLY A 128 -1.87 -6.52 9.26
C GLY A 128 -1.46 -5.86 7.94
N ILE A 129 -0.32 -5.16 7.92
CA ILE A 129 0.25 -4.52 6.73
C ILE A 129 1.00 -5.56 5.90
N GLY A 130 0.52 -5.80 4.68
CA GLY A 130 1.21 -6.67 3.72
C GLY A 130 2.54 -6.07 3.28
N MET A 131 3.61 -6.87 3.19
CA MET A 131 4.96 -6.37 2.84
C MET A 131 5.49 -6.99 1.55
N ALA A 132 6.17 -6.18 0.74
CA ALA A 132 6.85 -6.65 -0.47
C ALA A 132 8.21 -5.97 -0.64
N GLN A 133 9.19 -6.70 -1.16
CA GLN A 133 10.50 -6.14 -1.55
C GLN A 133 10.74 -6.17 -3.07
N GLU A 134 9.96 -7.00 -3.77
CA GLU A 134 10.04 -7.20 -5.21
C GLU A 134 8.62 -7.24 -5.79
N ILE A 135 8.47 -6.75 -7.02
CA ILE A 135 7.22 -6.89 -7.78
C ILE A 135 7.36 -8.18 -8.59
N LEU A 136 6.91 -9.29 -8.00
CA LEU A 136 7.14 -10.64 -8.52
C LEU A 136 6.23 -11.02 -9.69
N GLU A 137 5.13 -10.29 -9.91
CA GLU A 137 4.09 -10.66 -10.86
C GLU A 137 3.71 -9.47 -11.75
N TRP A 138 4.02 -9.60 -13.06
CA TRP A 138 3.62 -8.67 -14.15
C TRP A 138 2.31 -9.16 -14.79
#